data_AF-A0AAW2NVF0-F1
#
_entry.id   AF-A0AAW2NVF0-F1
#
_cell.length_a   1.000
_cell.length_b   1.000
_cell.length_c   1.000
_cell.angle_alpha   90.00
_cell.angle_beta   90.00
_cell.angle_gamma   90.00
#
_symmetry.space_group_name_H-M   'P 1'
#
loop_
_entity.id
_entity.type
_entity.pdbx_description
1 polymer ?
#
loop_
_entity_poly.entity_id
_entity_poly.type
_entity_poly.pdbx_seq_one_letter_code
_entity_poly.pdbx_strand_id
1 'polypeptide(L)'
;MVVKNVMNMNPGDGATSYANNSGLQKAVISETLPLVDETLKAMFSAANGRFHAKCLKLVDLGCSSGPNTLFIISYILNAIEDLCSNRINSANDHHLPEFEVFLNDLPDNDFDNLFKLLLNSNLFNGKKTRHCFLYGLPGSFYCRLFPSNTLHFAYSSYSLHWLSQVPEGMESRNQENICIARTSPPEVFEAYAKQYQRDFSTFLSLRGEEMIAGGRMVLTFRGRSVEDPSCTDDSAHLTLLSQTLLDMVAEALGFEVCNEWVTLVVIHQGEYGNEWVTLVVIHQGEYGVIVEHVKKEDLYSFNIPLYPPCEQEVKTVIENEGSFHLDKLHGFRVRWDAHDNVVDDEDNPILKKHRSGKLVADCVRAFMEPMLAAHFGSSIVDELFGREPYDRMSPLGGCGNTCPHKWTPSTIGGRKLIDFSRNS
;
A
#
# COMPACT_ATOMS: atom_id res chain seq x y z
N MET A 1 14.16 -13.40 -17.47
CA MET A 1 12.91 -12.81 -17.98
C MET A 1 12.53 -11.75 -16.97
N VAL A 2 12.52 -10.46 -17.34
CA VAL A 2 12.13 -9.40 -16.40
C VAL A 2 10.66 -9.64 -16.05
N VAL A 3 10.38 -9.92 -14.77
CA VAL A 3 9.03 -10.16 -14.31
C VAL A 3 8.19 -8.93 -14.65
N LYS A 4 7.06 -9.17 -15.32
CA LYS A 4 6.02 -8.17 -15.57
C LYS A 4 5.74 -7.49 -14.22
N ASN A 5 5.77 -6.16 -14.12
CA ASN A 5 5.55 -5.45 -12.85
C ASN A 5 4.12 -5.74 -12.32
N VAL A 6 3.94 -6.87 -11.63
CA VAL A 6 2.69 -7.26 -10.98
C VAL A 6 2.63 -6.49 -9.68
N MET A 7 1.75 -5.49 -9.64
CA MET A 7 1.64 -4.50 -8.57
C MET A 7 0.21 -4.42 -8.02
N ASN A 8 -0.70 -5.28 -8.49
CA ASN A 8 -2.06 -5.36 -7.97
C ASN A 8 -2.10 -6.10 -6.62
N MET A 9 -3.15 -5.83 -5.86
CA MET A 9 -3.41 -6.54 -4.60
C MET A 9 -4.12 -7.87 -4.86
N ASN A 10 -4.14 -8.75 -3.85
CA ASN A 10 -4.79 -10.07 -3.95
C ASN A 10 -6.30 -9.89 -4.20
N PRO A 11 -6.84 -10.37 -5.35
CA PRO A 11 -8.20 -10.07 -5.78
C PRO A 11 -9.28 -10.78 -4.95
N GLY A 12 -10.53 -10.41 -5.21
CA GLY A 12 -11.72 -11.03 -4.66
C GLY A 12 -12.03 -10.67 -3.20
N ASP A 13 -12.83 -11.52 -2.59
CA ASP A 13 -13.37 -11.41 -1.23
C ASP A 13 -13.07 -12.66 -0.38
N GLY A 14 -12.08 -13.46 -0.80
CA GLY A 14 -11.62 -14.66 -0.10
C GLY A 14 -10.82 -14.37 1.16
N ALA A 15 -10.44 -15.42 1.89
CA ALA A 15 -9.73 -15.30 3.18
C ALA A 15 -8.36 -14.59 3.07
N THR A 16 -7.67 -14.70 1.94
CA THR A 16 -6.36 -14.07 1.68
C THR A 16 -6.47 -12.77 0.88
N SER A 17 -7.68 -12.37 0.48
CA SER A 17 -7.90 -11.18 -0.35
C SER A 17 -7.52 -9.88 0.37
N TYR A 18 -7.19 -8.85 -0.41
CA TYR A 18 -6.96 -7.51 0.15
C TYR A 18 -8.22 -6.91 0.77
N ALA A 19 -9.41 -7.23 0.23
CA ALA A 19 -10.67 -6.76 0.77
C ALA A 19 -10.86 -7.15 2.25
N ASN A 20 -10.40 -8.34 2.65
CA ASN A 20 -10.55 -8.84 4.02
C ASN A 20 -9.35 -8.60 4.93
N ASN A 21 -8.19 -8.23 4.37
CA ASN A 21 -6.92 -8.13 5.12
C ASN A 21 -6.31 -6.72 5.09
N SER A 22 -7.10 -5.69 4.78
CA SER A 22 -6.67 -4.29 4.71
C SER A 22 -7.03 -3.44 5.94
N GLY A 23 -7.10 -4.08 7.12
CA GLY A 23 -7.44 -3.44 8.40
C GLY A 23 -6.45 -2.35 8.82
N LEU A 24 -5.15 -2.56 8.58
CA LEU A 24 -4.10 -1.58 8.86
C LEU A 24 -4.32 -0.29 8.07
N GLN A 25 -4.61 -0.41 6.78
CA GLN A 25 -4.86 0.71 5.89
C GLN A 25 -6.14 1.47 6.31
N LYS A 26 -7.16 0.75 6.80
CA LYS A 26 -8.36 1.38 7.36
C LYS A 26 -8.07 2.19 8.63
N ALA A 27 -7.22 1.66 9.52
CA ALA A 27 -6.79 2.38 10.71
C ALA A 27 -6.03 3.67 10.34
N VAL A 28 -5.13 3.59 9.36
CA VAL A 28 -4.43 4.76 8.81
C VAL A 28 -5.42 5.79 8.26
N ILE A 29 -6.37 5.38 7.42
CA ILE A 29 -7.38 6.29 6.87
C ILE A 29 -8.12 6.98 8.01
N SER A 30 -8.51 6.23 9.04
CA SER A 30 -9.24 6.75 10.22
C SER A 30 -8.45 7.81 11.00
N GLU A 31 -7.15 7.59 11.22
CA GLU A 31 -6.26 8.57 11.86
C GLU A 31 -6.12 9.87 11.04
N THR A 32 -6.30 9.80 9.71
CA THR A 32 -6.15 10.95 8.81
C THR A 32 -7.44 11.71 8.51
N LEU A 33 -8.61 11.24 8.99
CA LEU A 33 -9.89 11.93 8.78
C LEU A 33 -9.90 13.40 9.22
N PRO A 34 -9.27 13.79 10.36
CA PRO A 34 -9.18 15.20 10.73
C PRO A 34 -8.43 16.06 9.69
N LEU A 35 -7.41 15.51 9.03
CA LEU A 35 -6.68 16.21 7.97
C LEU A 35 -7.57 16.39 6.73
N VAL A 36 -8.40 15.39 6.41
CA VAL A 36 -9.40 15.50 5.33
C VAL A 36 -10.39 16.62 5.64
N ASP A 37 -10.94 16.66 6.86
CA ASP A 37 -11.86 17.72 7.29
C ASP A 37 -11.24 19.12 7.21
N GLU A 38 -10.03 19.28 7.75
CA GLU A 38 -9.27 20.54 7.70
C GLU A 38 -9.05 21.00 6.25
N THR A 39 -8.66 20.07 5.38
CA THR A 39 -8.39 20.34 3.98
C THR A 39 -9.66 20.74 3.22
N LEU A 40 -10.76 20.03 3.42
CA LEU A 40 -12.06 20.36 2.81
C LEU A 40 -12.59 21.71 3.33
N LYS A 41 -12.49 21.98 4.64
CA LYS A 41 -12.87 23.29 5.22
C LYS A 41 -12.07 24.42 4.58
N ALA A 42 -10.77 24.24 4.41
CA ALA A 42 -9.90 25.24 3.80
C ALA A 42 -10.20 25.43 2.30
N MET A 43 -10.44 24.35 1.56
CA MET A 43 -10.86 24.38 0.14
C MET A 43 -12.14 25.20 -0.05
N PHE A 44 -13.15 24.95 0.78
CA PHE A 44 -14.42 25.68 0.70
C PHE A 44 -14.28 27.14 1.16
N SER A 45 -13.42 27.42 2.14
CA SER A 45 -13.23 28.77 2.70
C SER A 45 -12.43 29.71 1.78
N ALA A 46 -11.38 29.19 1.13
CA ALA A 46 -10.51 29.96 0.23
C ALA A 46 -11.25 30.55 -0.98
N ALA A 47 -12.41 29.99 -1.33
CA ALA A 47 -13.22 30.46 -2.45
C ALA A 47 -14.04 31.73 -2.17
N ASN A 48 -13.77 32.51 -1.10
CA ASN A 48 -14.56 33.70 -0.70
C ASN A 48 -16.08 33.42 -0.62
N GLY A 49 -16.46 32.21 -0.19
CA GLY A 49 -17.85 31.78 -0.16
C GLY A 49 -18.43 31.32 -1.51
N ARG A 50 -17.63 31.29 -2.59
CA ARG A 50 -18.05 31.07 -3.98
C ARG A 50 -17.46 29.83 -4.64
N PHE A 51 -17.18 28.76 -3.91
CA PHE A 51 -16.90 27.48 -4.57
C PHE A 51 -18.22 26.97 -5.19
N HIS A 52 -18.52 27.45 -6.39
CA HIS A 52 -19.74 27.15 -7.16
C HIS A 52 -19.40 26.19 -8.29
N ALA A 53 -18.76 25.07 -7.95
CA ALA A 53 -18.70 23.96 -8.89
C ALA A 53 -20.10 23.34 -8.93
N LYS A 54 -20.76 23.37 -10.09
CA LYS A 54 -22.00 22.61 -10.29
C LYS A 54 -21.77 21.10 -10.14
N CYS A 55 -20.55 20.67 -10.48
CA CYS A 55 -20.09 19.30 -10.39
C CYS A 55 -18.69 19.26 -9.76
N LEU A 56 -18.53 18.48 -8.70
CA LEU A 56 -17.29 18.23 -7.98
C LEU A 56 -16.65 16.93 -8.46
N LYS A 57 -15.44 17.02 -8.99
CA LYS A 57 -14.63 15.86 -9.39
C LYS A 57 -13.65 15.47 -8.29
N LEU A 58 -13.82 14.27 -7.77
CA LEU A 58 -13.02 13.67 -6.70
C LEU A 58 -12.31 12.44 -7.26
N VAL A 59 -11.06 12.21 -6.88
CA VAL A 59 -10.36 10.96 -7.21
C VAL A 59 -9.79 10.32 -5.97
N ASP A 60 -9.90 9.00 -5.87
CA ASP A 60 -9.09 8.16 -4.98
C ASP A 60 -8.02 7.45 -5.83
N LEU A 61 -6.76 7.81 -5.60
CA LEU A 61 -5.60 7.37 -6.39
C LEU A 61 -4.91 6.18 -5.69
N GLY A 62 -5.00 5.01 -6.32
CA GLY A 62 -4.63 3.71 -5.74
C GLY A 62 -5.72 3.22 -4.79
N CYS A 63 -6.93 3.01 -5.32
CA CYS A 63 -8.13 2.65 -4.55
C CYS A 63 -8.17 1.17 -4.14
N SER A 64 -7.36 0.31 -4.77
CA SER A 64 -7.40 -1.15 -4.65
C SER A 64 -8.80 -1.71 -4.96
N SER A 65 -9.13 -2.87 -4.40
CA SER A 65 -10.37 -3.62 -4.62
C SER A 65 -11.19 -3.84 -3.34
N GLY A 66 -10.74 -3.27 -2.21
CA GLY A 66 -11.32 -3.48 -0.88
C GLY A 66 -12.33 -2.40 -0.45
N PRO A 67 -12.93 -2.55 0.74
CA PRO A 67 -13.96 -1.62 1.25
C PRO A 67 -13.43 -0.24 1.66
N ASN A 68 -12.12 -0.09 1.79
CA ASN A 68 -11.47 1.13 2.29
C ASN A 68 -11.73 2.36 1.41
N THR A 69 -11.71 2.19 0.08
CA THR A 69 -12.02 3.29 -0.86
C THR A 69 -13.48 3.77 -0.68
N LEU A 70 -14.43 2.86 -0.47
CA LEU A 70 -15.83 3.21 -0.26
C LEU A 70 -16.04 3.94 1.06
N PHE A 71 -15.30 3.54 2.10
CA PHE A 71 -15.32 4.20 3.39
C PHE A 71 -14.87 5.67 3.28
N ILE A 72 -13.70 5.93 2.68
CA ILE A 72 -13.19 7.30 2.58
C ILE A 72 -14.01 8.16 1.62
N ILE A 73 -14.46 7.63 0.48
CA ILE A 73 -15.33 8.38 -0.43
C ILE A 73 -16.65 8.75 0.26
N SER A 74 -17.27 7.81 0.99
CA SER A 74 -18.48 8.11 1.78
C SER A 74 -18.24 9.23 2.79
N TYR A 75 -17.11 9.18 3.49
CA TYR A 75 -16.70 10.20 4.45
C TYR A 75 -16.54 11.57 3.80
N ILE A 76 -15.77 11.67 2.71
CA ILE A 76 -15.53 12.92 1.97
C ILE A 76 -16.84 13.52 1.47
N LEU A 77 -17.72 12.70 0.87
CA LEU A 77 -19.02 13.16 0.37
C LEU A 77 -19.90 13.71 1.51
N ASN A 78 -19.94 13.03 2.67
CA ASN A 78 -20.68 13.51 3.83
C ASN A 78 -20.10 14.84 4.36
N ALA A 79 -18.77 14.94 4.48
CA ALA A 79 -18.10 16.14 4.94
C ALA A 79 -18.38 17.34 4.01
N ILE A 80 -18.37 17.12 2.69
CA ILE A 80 -18.72 18.17 1.71
C ILE A 80 -20.18 18.60 1.85
N GLU A 81 -21.10 17.66 1.99
CA GLU A 81 -22.52 17.98 2.18
C GLU A 81 -22.78 18.79 3.45
N ASP A 82 -22.11 18.46 4.56
CA ASP A 82 -22.21 19.19 5.81
C ASP A 82 -21.66 20.61 5.66
N LEU A 83 -20.53 20.77 4.95
CA LEU A 83 -19.96 22.09 4.64
C LEU A 83 -20.88 22.93 3.74
N CYS A 84 -21.55 22.31 2.77
CA CYS A 84 -22.54 22.98 1.93
C CYS A 84 -23.78 23.38 2.73
N SER A 85 -24.26 22.49 3.61
CA SER A 85 -25.45 22.72 4.43
C SER A 85 -25.24 23.80 5.49
N ASN A 86 -24.04 23.93 6.06
CA ASN A 86 -23.75 24.96 7.04
C ASN A 86 -23.64 26.39 6.45
N ARG A 87 -23.62 26.54 5.11
CA ARG A 87 -23.62 27.84 4.42
C ARG A 87 -25.03 28.41 4.14
N ILE A 88 -26.08 27.71 4.58
CA ILE A 88 -27.50 27.93 4.25
C ILE A 88 -28.10 29.30 4.68
N ASN A 89 -27.35 30.20 5.30
CA ASN A 89 -27.87 31.51 5.75
C ASN A 89 -27.94 32.62 4.66
N SER A 90 -27.64 32.33 3.38
CA SER A 90 -27.66 33.33 2.30
C SER A 90 -28.61 32.91 1.17
N ALA A 91 -29.64 33.72 0.95
CA ALA A 91 -30.84 33.44 0.17
C ALA A 91 -30.70 33.42 -1.36
N ASN A 92 -29.61 32.91 -1.95
CA ASN A 92 -29.52 32.77 -3.40
C ASN A 92 -28.75 31.50 -3.84
N ASP A 93 -29.48 30.68 -4.60
CA ASP A 93 -29.12 29.49 -5.38
C ASP A 93 -28.72 28.22 -4.58
N HIS A 94 -29.71 27.34 -4.46
CA HIS A 94 -29.78 26.22 -3.54
C HIS A 94 -29.62 24.90 -4.30
N HIS A 95 -28.41 24.35 -4.38
CA HIS A 95 -28.22 22.96 -4.79
C HIS A 95 -26.90 22.38 -4.26
N LEU A 96 -26.95 21.15 -3.74
CA LEU A 96 -25.73 20.36 -3.55
C LEU A 96 -25.06 20.16 -4.92
N PRO A 97 -23.73 20.21 -5.02
CA PRO A 97 -23.08 19.89 -6.28
C PRO A 97 -23.35 18.43 -6.67
N GLU A 98 -23.38 18.17 -7.97
CA GLU A 98 -23.21 16.80 -8.46
C GLU A 98 -21.79 16.34 -8.14
N PHE A 99 -21.59 15.03 -7.96
CA PHE A 99 -20.28 14.44 -7.69
C PHE A 99 -19.90 13.48 -8.80
N GLU A 100 -18.72 13.66 -9.37
CA GLU A 100 -18.03 12.64 -10.14
C GLU A 100 -16.88 12.10 -9.29
N VAL A 101 -16.94 10.81 -8.96
CA VAL A 101 -15.92 10.14 -8.17
C VAL A 101 -15.19 9.13 -9.04
N PHE A 102 -13.89 9.26 -9.12
CA PHE A 102 -13.02 8.38 -9.88
C PHE A 102 -12.24 7.48 -8.92
N LEU A 103 -12.38 6.18 -9.11
CA LEU A 103 -11.63 5.16 -8.38
C LEU A 103 -10.49 4.72 -9.28
N ASN A 104 -9.29 5.26 -9.04
CA ASN A 104 -8.12 4.99 -9.86
C ASN A 104 -7.26 3.90 -9.25
N ASP A 105 -6.83 2.96 -10.09
CA ASP A 105 -5.79 2.00 -9.77
C ASP A 105 -5.13 1.51 -11.06
N LEU A 106 -4.11 0.65 -10.97
CA LEU A 106 -3.50 0.00 -12.12
C LEU A 106 -4.51 -0.89 -12.87
N PRO A 107 -4.30 -1.13 -14.18
CA PRO A 107 -5.24 -1.93 -14.98
C PRO A 107 -5.49 -3.35 -14.46
N ASP A 108 -4.52 -3.95 -13.77
CA ASP A 108 -4.61 -5.31 -13.22
C ASP A 108 -5.34 -5.36 -11.86
N ASN A 109 -5.82 -4.22 -11.35
CA ASN A 109 -6.64 -4.18 -10.14
C ASN A 109 -8.00 -4.86 -10.35
N ASP A 110 -8.55 -5.42 -9.27
CA ASP A 110 -9.85 -6.08 -9.29
C ASP A 110 -11.02 -5.08 -9.17
N PHE A 111 -11.25 -4.36 -10.27
CA PHE A 111 -12.38 -3.45 -10.42
C PHE A 111 -13.73 -4.19 -10.38
N ASP A 112 -13.78 -5.47 -10.76
CA ASP A 112 -15.00 -6.27 -10.72
C ASP A 112 -15.47 -6.46 -9.28
N ASN A 113 -14.57 -6.82 -8.36
CA ASN A 113 -14.89 -6.91 -6.94
C ASN A 113 -15.30 -5.54 -6.37
N LEU A 114 -14.57 -4.47 -6.73
CA LEU A 114 -14.90 -3.12 -6.30
C LEU A 114 -16.30 -2.69 -6.74
N PHE A 115 -16.69 -2.97 -7.99
CA PHE A 115 -18.04 -2.67 -8.48
C PHE A 115 -19.12 -3.54 -7.83
N LYS A 116 -18.84 -4.80 -7.48
CA LYS A 116 -19.75 -5.63 -6.67
C LYS A 116 -19.95 -5.06 -5.27
N LEU A 117 -18.89 -4.61 -4.61
CA LEU A 117 -18.97 -3.95 -3.30
C LEU A 117 -19.78 -2.66 -3.37
N LEU A 118 -19.61 -1.86 -4.43
CA LEU A 118 -20.37 -0.65 -4.67
C LEU A 118 -21.87 -0.90 -4.76
N LEU A 119 -22.30 -1.92 -5.51
CA LEU A 119 -23.72 -2.31 -5.65
C LEU A 119 -24.36 -2.66 -4.31
N ASN A 120 -23.58 -3.23 -3.38
CA ASN A 120 -24.03 -3.61 -2.05
C ASN A 120 -23.82 -2.53 -0.99
N SER A 121 -23.19 -1.41 -1.35
CA SER A 121 -22.86 -0.34 -0.41
C SER A 121 -24.06 0.59 -0.18
N ASN A 122 -24.19 1.10 1.04
CA ASN A 122 -25.15 2.16 1.36
C ASN A 122 -24.69 3.55 0.91
N LEU A 123 -23.64 3.66 0.09
CA LEU A 123 -23.08 4.93 -0.39
C LEU A 123 -24.17 5.80 -1.06
N PHE A 124 -25.17 5.15 -1.67
CA PHE A 124 -26.29 5.78 -2.36
C PHE A 124 -27.64 5.70 -1.61
N ASN A 125 -27.77 4.83 -0.60
CA ASN A 125 -29.08 4.48 -0.02
C ASN A 125 -29.58 5.42 1.10
N GLY A 126 -28.84 6.48 1.44
CA GLY A 126 -29.14 7.31 2.64
C GLY A 126 -29.68 8.72 2.40
N LYS A 127 -29.42 9.34 1.23
CA LYS A 127 -29.74 10.77 1.00
C LYS A 127 -30.33 10.97 -0.39
N LYS A 128 -31.66 11.11 -0.47
CA LYS A 128 -32.45 11.27 -1.72
C LYS A 128 -32.02 12.47 -2.60
N THR A 129 -31.13 13.33 -2.12
CA THR A 129 -30.67 14.56 -2.79
C THR A 129 -29.23 14.50 -3.31
N ARG A 130 -28.48 13.42 -3.05
CA ARG A 130 -27.09 13.29 -3.50
C ARG A 130 -27.04 12.76 -4.93
N HIS A 131 -26.53 13.56 -5.86
CA HIS A 131 -26.23 13.13 -7.23
C HIS A 131 -24.76 12.74 -7.32
N CYS A 132 -24.45 11.44 -7.26
CA CYS A 132 -23.08 10.93 -7.28
C CYS A 132 -22.90 9.88 -8.38
N PHE A 133 -21.90 10.07 -9.23
CA PHE A 133 -21.54 9.22 -10.36
C PHE A 133 -20.14 8.67 -10.12
N LEU A 134 -20.02 7.34 -10.05
CA LEU A 134 -18.74 6.66 -9.83
C LEU A 134 -18.19 6.06 -11.13
N TYR A 135 -16.88 6.18 -11.29
CA TYR A 135 -16.13 5.71 -12.44
C TYR A 135 -14.92 4.90 -11.98
N GLY A 136 -14.69 3.72 -12.57
CA GLY A 136 -13.38 3.09 -12.50
C GLY A 136 -12.43 3.76 -13.48
N LEU A 137 -11.20 4.04 -13.06
CA LEU A 137 -10.19 4.73 -13.86
C LEU A 137 -8.88 3.92 -13.88
N PRO A 138 -8.78 2.89 -14.74
CA PRO A 138 -7.58 2.07 -14.83
C PRO A 138 -6.42 2.87 -15.46
N GLY A 139 -5.29 2.91 -14.77
CA GLY A 139 -4.08 3.59 -15.24
C GLY A 139 -3.13 3.94 -14.11
N SER A 140 -1.84 4.06 -14.43
CA SER A 140 -0.86 4.53 -13.46
C SER A 140 -1.09 6.01 -13.15
N PHE A 141 -1.13 6.36 -11.87
CA PHE A 141 -1.06 7.74 -11.40
C PHE A 141 0.27 8.46 -11.70
N TYR A 142 1.29 7.74 -12.23
CA TYR A 142 2.50 8.33 -12.82
C TYR A 142 2.30 8.67 -14.31
N CYS A 143 1.05 8.67 -14.78
CA CYS A 143 0.62 9.13 -16.10
C CYS A 143 -0.52 10.14 -15.97
N ARG A 144 -0.84 10.84 -17.07
CA ARG A 144 -2.04 11.68 -17.16
C ARG A 144 -3.28 10.80 -17.07
N LEU A 145 -4.18 11.15 -16.14
CA LEU A 145 -5.44 10.47 -15.87
C LEU A 145 -6.64 11.36 -16.22
N PHE A 146 -6.47 12.69 -16.15
CA PHE A 146 -7.55 13.65 -16.36
C PHE A 146 -7.17 14.72 -17.41
N PRO A 147 -8.16 15.31 -18.10
CA PRO A 147 -7.95 16.56 -18.82
C PRO A 147 -7.50 17.68 -17.87
N SER A 148 -6.75 18.64 -18.41
CA SER A 148 -6.19 19.73 -17.60
C SER A 148 -7.27 20.59 -16.95
N ASN A 149 -7.03 21.05 -15.72
CA ASN A 149 -7.95 21.89 -14.94
C ASN A 149 -9.36 21.31 -14.79
N THR A 150 -9.49 20.02 -14.46
CA THR A 150 -10.81 19.38 -14.25
C THR A 150 -10.98 18.76 -12.86
N LEU A 151 -9.88 18.43 -12.17
CA LEU A 151 -9.92 17.74 -10.89
C LEU A 151 -10.01 18.73 -9.73
N HIS A 152 -10.94 18.49 -8.79
CA HIS A 152 -11.17 19.41 -7.66
C HIS A 152 -10.49 18.93 -6.38
N PHE A 153 -10.56 17.63 -6.12
CA PHE A 153 -9.96 17.03 -4.93
C PHE A 153 -9.33 15.68 -5.26
N ALA A 154 -8.10 15.47 -4.83
CA ALA A 154 -7.44 14.16 -4.92
C ALA A 154 -7.18 13.60 -3.52
N TYR A 155 -7.49 12.32 -3.36
CA TYR A 155 -7.15 11.54 -2.18
C TYR A 155 -6.22 10.40 -2.61
N SER A 156 -5.25 10.06 -1.78
CA SER A 156 -4.46 8.84 -1.93
C SER A 156 -4.01 8.37 -0.55
N SER A 157 -4.21 7.08 -0.27
CA SER A 157 -3.74 6.46 0.97
C SER A 157 -3.01 5.17 0.66
N TYR A 158 -1.79 5.03 1.17
CA TYR A 158 -0.96 3.83 1.07
C TYR A 158 -0.61 3.38 -0.36
N SER A 159 -0.50 4.34 -1.29
CA SER A 159 -0.20 4.03 -2.70
C SER A 159 1.09 4.68 -3.20
N LEU A 160 1.45 5.88 -2.73
CA LEU A 160 2.59 6.66 -3.26
C LEU A 160 3.99 6.17 -2.85
N HIS A 161 4.08 5.19 -1.95
CA HIS A 161 5.35 4.55 -1.61
C HIS A 161 5.73 3.44 -2.60
N TRP A 162 4.81 3.04 -3.47
CA TRP A 162 5.08 2.14 -4.59
C TRP A 162 5.67 2.90 -5.76
N LEU A 163 6.88 2.54 -6.16
CA LEU A 163 7.59 3.12 -7.29
C LEU A 163 6.98 2.65 -8.61
N SER A 164 7.21 3.41 -9.68
CA SER A 164 6.76 3.05 -11.03
C SER A 164 7.44 1.79 -11.57
N GLN A 165 8.64 1.50 -11.06
CA GLN A 165 9.44 0.33 -11.39
C GLN A 165 10.52 0.10 -10.34
N VAL A 166 11.11 -1.11 -10.33
CA VAL A 166 12.40 -1.34 -9.66
C VAL A 166 13.45 -0.46 -10.34
N PRO A 167 14.34 0.22 -9.59
CA PRO A 167 15.38 1.03 -10.21
C PRO A 167 16.24 0.19 -11.16
N GLU A 168 16.56 0.74 -12.34
CA GLU A 168 17.26 0.00 -13.39
C GLU A 168 18.65 -0.48 -12.93
N GLY A 169 18.99 -1.72 -13.27
CA GLY A 169 20.28 -2.31 -12.96
C GLY A 169 20.43 -2.77 -11.51
N MET A 170 19.35 -2.82 -10.73
CA MET A 170 19.34 -3.34 -9.36
C MET A 170 19.18 -4.87 -9.27
N GLU A 171 18.96 -5.54 -10.41
CA GLU A 171 18.88 -7.00 -10.46
C GLU A 171 20.17 -7.61 -9.89
N SER A 172 20.03 -8.49 -8.90
CA SER A 172 21.16 -9.16 -8.22
C SER A 172 22.11 -8.25 -7.41
N ARG A 173 21.89 -6.93 -7.36
CA ARG A 173 22.75 -6.00 -6.59
C ARG A 173 22.39 -5.91 -5.12
N ASN A 174 21.12 -6.08 -4.79
CA ASN A 174 20.63 -6.05 -3.40
C ASN A 174 20.85 -7.38 -2.65
N GLN A 175 21.39 -8.39 -3.35
CA GLN A 175 21.77 -9.72 -2.83
C GLN A 175 20.61 -10.40 -2.08
N GLU A 176 20.75 -10.56 -0.77
CA GLU A 176 19.85 -11.31 0.10
C GLU A 176 18.59 -10.51 0.50
N ASN A 177 18.52 -9.24 0.11
CA ASN A 177 17.43 -8.36 0.45
C ASN A 177 16.44 -8.21 -0.70
N ILE A 178 15.15 -8.35 -0.39
CA ILE A 178 14.05 -8.11 -1.34
C ILE A 178 13.64 -6.64 -1.42
N CYS A 179 14.11 -5.79 -0.52
CA CYS A 179 13.86 -4.35 -0.51
C CYS A 179 15.09 -3.62 0.06
N ILE A 180 15.04 -2.29 0.13
CA ILE A 180 16.06 -1.53 0.87
C ILE A 180 16.11 -2.04 2.32
N ALA A 181 17.29 -2.45 2.76
CA ALA A 181 17.54 -2.96 4.09
C ALA A 181 18.87 -2.43 4.62
N ARG A 182 19.11 -2.58 5.93
CA ARG A 182 20.33 -2.11 6.60
C ARG A 182 21.63 -2.66 5.97
N THR A 183 21.56 -3.86 5.39
CA THR A 183 22.68 -4.54 4.74
C THR A 183 22.79 -4.24 3.24
N SER A 184 21.87 -3.45 2.67
CA SER A 184 21.91 -3.07 1.26
C SER A 184 23.18 -2.25 0.96
N PRO A 185 23.79 -2.42 -0.22
CA PRO A 185 24.88 -1.56 -0.66
C PRO A 185 24.46 -0.09 -0.82
N PRO A 186 25.36 0.90 -0.62
CA PRO A 186 25.07 2.33 -0.78
C PRO A 186 24.40 2.69 -2.13
N GLU A 187 24.81 2.04 -3.22
CA GLU A 187 24.25 2.27 -4.55
C GLU A 187 22.77 1.89 -4.66
N VAL A 188 22.29 0.94 -3.85
CA VAL A 188 20.86 0.56 -3.80
C VAL A 188 20.04 1.68 -3.20
N PHE A 189 20.50 2.26 -2.09
CA PHE A 189 19.82 3.40 -1.47
C PHE A 189 19.73 4.60 -2.43
N GLU A 190 20.83 4.90 -3.12
CA GLU A 190 20.88 6.01 -4.09
C GLU A 190 19.94 5.76 -5.28
N ALA A 191 19.92 4.55 -5.83
CA ALA A 191 19.08 4.21 -6.97
C ALA A 191 17.58 4.32 -6.64
N TYR A 192 17.18 3.78 -5.48
CA TYR A 192 15.80 3.86 -5.03
C TYR A 192 15.37 5.29 -4.68
N ALA A 193 16.24 6.08 -4.05
CA ALA A 193 15.95 7.49 -3.76
C ALA A 193 15.77 8.31 -5.04
N LYS A 194 16.61 8.07 -6.06
CA LYS A 194 16.46 8.71 -7.39
C LYS A 194 15.16 8.30 -8.09
N GLN A 195 14.80 7.02 -8.03
CA GLN A 195 13.55 6.53 -8.60
C GLN A 195 12.34 7.18 -7.91
N TYR A 196 12.33 7.23 -6.57
CA TYR A 196 11.31 7.93 -5.79
C TYR A 196 11.20 9.41 -6.16
N GLN A 197 12.33 10.13 -6.21
CA GLN A 197 12.35 11.56 -6.56
C GLN A 197 11.73 11.80 -7.93
N ARG A 198 12.10 10.98 -8.92
CA ARG A 198 11.54 11.04 -10.28
C ARG A 198 10.04 10.77 -10.27
N ASP A 199 9.62 9.69 -9.64
CA ASP A 199 8.23 9.24 -9.62
C ASP A 199 7.33 10.24 -8.89
N PHE A 200 7.73 10.70 -7.71
CA PHE A 200 6.94 11.64 -6.92
C PHE A 200 6.91 13.04 -7.57
N SER A 201 8.01 13.52 -8.16
CA SER A 201 8.00 14.75 -8.95
C SER A 201 7.09 14.64 -10.18
N THR A 202 7.13 13.49 -10.88
CA THR A 202 6.25 13.23 -12.03
C THR A 202 4.79 13.22 -11.59
N PHE A 203 4.47 12.55 -10.49
CA PHE A 203 3.12 12.55 -9.91
C PHE A 203 2.63 13.97 -9.63
N LEU A 204 3.43 14.78 -8.93
CA LEU A 204 3.06 16.17 -8.60
C LEU A 204 2.87 17.01 -9.87
N SER A 205 3.78 16.93 -10.84
CA SER A 205 3.65 17.69 -12.10
C SER A 205 2.36 17.34 -12.85
N LEU A 206 2.05 16.05 -12.99
CA LEU A 206 0.83 15.60 -13.67
C LEU A 206 -0.44 16.01 -12.92
N ARG A 207 -0.45 15.89 -11.59
CA ARG A 207 -1.59 16.34 -10.77
C ARG A 207 -1.74 17.86 -10.81
N GLY A 208 -0.64 18.60 -10.87
CA GLY A 208 -0.64 20.06 -11.02
C GLY A 208 -1.33 20.51 -12.30
N GLU A 209 -1.09 19.80 -13.42
CA GLU A 209 -1.76 20.08 -14.69
C GLU A 209 -3.26 19.76 -14.69
N GLU A 210 -3.66 18.72 -13.94
CA GLU A 210 -5.02 18.19 -13.93
C GLU A 210 -5.96 18.92 -12.97
N MET A 211 -5.40 19.45 -11.89
CA MET A 211 -6.17 20.11 -10.85
C MET A 211 -6.55 21.53 -11.22
N ILE A 212 -7.74 21.95 -10.80
CA ILE A 212 -8.15 23.34 -10.89
C ILE A 212 -7.34 24.22 -9.92
N ALA A 213 -7.27 25.52 -10.21
CA ALA A 213 -6.79 26.49 -9.24
C ALA A 213 -7.62 26.41 -7.94
N GLY A 214 -6.95 26.23 -6.81
CA GLY A 214 -7.59 26.07 -5.50
C GLY A 214 -8.09 24.66 -5.19
N GLY A 215 -7.92 23.70 -6.10
CA GLY A 215 -8.09 22.28 -5.81
C GLY A 215 -7.09 21.82 -4.75
N ARG A 216 -7.43 20.73 -4.04
CA ARG A 216 -6.60 20.23 -2.93
C ARG A 216 -6.34 18.73 -3.00
N MET A 217 -5.22 18.31 -2.44
CA MET A 217 -4.87 16.90 -2.30
C MET A 217 -4.65 16.54 -0.84
N VAL A 218 -5.06 15.33 -0.46
CA VAL A 218 -4.66 14.69 0.80
C VAL A 218 -3.94 13.40 0.45
N LEU A 219 -2.65 13.34 0.82
CA LEU A 219 -1.77 12.21 0.51
C LEU A 219 -1.31 11.58 1.82
N THR A 220 -1.47 10.27 1.94
CA THR A 220 -0.95 9.49 3.06
C THR A 220 -0.24 8.28 2.51
N PHE A 221 0.98 8.04 2.93
CA PHE A 221 1.77 6.90 2.48
C PHE A 221 2.78 6.53 3.55
N ARG A 222 3.33 5.33 3.40
CA ARG A 222 4.39 4.85 4.26
C ARG A 222 5.62 5.75 4.09
N GLY A 223 6.14 6.23 5.22
CA GLY A 223 7.38 6.98 5.26
C GLY A 223 8.30 6.42 6.34
N ARG A 224 9.41 7.11 6.55
CA ARG A 224 10.35 6.82 7.64
C ARG A 224 10.56 8.02 8.55
N SER A 225 10.74 7.74 9.83
CA SER A 225 10.87 8.78 10.86
C SER A 225 12.28 9.40 10.96
N VAL A 226 13.26 8.82 10.30
CA VAL A 226 14.66 9.27 10.30
C VAL A 226 15.16 9.51 8.88
N GLU A 227 16.10 10.43 8.73
CA GLU A 227 16.64 10.76 7.40
C GLU A 227 17.44 9.62 6.78
N ASP A 228 18.21 8.90 7.61
CA ASP A 228 19.03 7.77 7.19
C ASP A 228 18.15 6.62 6.67
N PRO A 229 18.20 6.31 5.36
CA PRO A 229 17.37 5.26 4.77
C PRO A 229 17.79 3.85 5.20
N SER A 230 18.97 3.67 5.81
CA SER A 230 19.44 2.38 6.34
C SER A 230 18.79 2.00 7.67
N CYS A 231 18.06 2.93 8.31
CA CYS A 231 17.31 2.64 9.51
C CYS A 231 16.00 1.92 9.15
N THR A 232 15.97 0.61 9.38
CA THR A 232 14.91 -0.30 8.90
C THR A 232 13.75 -0.52 9.87
N ASP A 233 13.62 0.28 10.93
CA ASP A 233 12.53 0.10 11.92
C ASP A 233 11.15 0.14 11.25
N ASP A 234 11.00 0.95 10.20
CA ASP A 234 9.77 1.14 9.46
C ASP A 234 9.51 0.03 8.41
N SER A 235 10.41 -0.96 8.27
CA SER A 235 10.32 -2.06 7.28
C SER A 235 10.51 -3.49 7.80
N ALA A 236 10.43 -3.72 9.11
CA ALA A 236 10.76 -5.05 9.63
C ALA A 236 9.84 -6.19 9.15
N HIS A 237 8.58 -5.96 8.76
CA HIS A 237 7.75 -7.01 8.16
C HIS A 237 8.29 -7.50 6.78
N LEU A 238 8.85 -6.60 5.96
CA LEU A 238 9.50 -6.99 4.70
C LEU A 238 10.87 -7.63 4.95
N THR A 239 11.59 -7.20 5.99
CA THR A 239 12.82 -7.87 6.43
C THR A 239 12.54 -9.31 6.90
N LEU A 240 11.46 -9.54 7.63
CA LEU A 240 11.02 -10.87 8.03
C LEU A 240 10.68 -11.74 6.81
N LEU A 241 9.96 -11.19 5.84
CA LEU A 241 9.67 -11.86 4.56
C LEU A 241 10.97 -12.25 3.82
N SER A 242 11.93 -11.34 3.73
CA SER A 242 13.27 -11.61 3.15
C SER A 242 13.99 -12.74 3.88
N GLN A 243 13.94 -12.74 5.22
CA GLN A 243 14.58 -13.77 6.04
C GLN A 243 13.95 -15.14 5.84
N THR A 244 12.61 -15.22 5.76
CA THR A 244 11.93 -16.51 5.52
C THR A 244 12.28 -17.05 4.13
N LEU A 245 12.39 -16.20 3.11
CA LEU A 245 12.86 -16.61 1.79
C LEU A 245 14.30 -17.14 1.81
N LEU A 246 15.20 -16.51 2.60
CA LEU A 246 16.57 -17.01 2.79
C LEU A 246 16.60 -18.37 3.49
N ASP A 247 15.76 -18.57 4.50
CA ASP A 247 15.63 -19.85 5.19
C ASP A 247 15.18 -20.95 4.20
N MET A 248 14.22 -20.64 3.30
CA MET A 248 13.78 -21.55 2.22
C MET A 248 14.91 -21.89 1.24
N VAL A 249 15.74 -20.91 0.85
CA VAL A 249 16.92 -21.14 -0.01
C VAL A 249 17.95 -22.02 0.71
N ALA A 250 18.21 -21.77 1.99
CA ALA A 250 19.19 -22.52 2.77
C ALA A 250 18.80 -24.00 2.92
N GLU A 251 17.52 -24.27 3.13
CA GLU A 251 16.99 -25.65 3.17
C GLU A 251 17.17 -26.35 1.83
N ALA A 252 16.83 -25.69 0.72
CA ALA A 252 17.03 -26.23 -0.63
C ALA A 252 18.50 -26.60 -0.92
N LEU A 253 19.43 -25.72 -0.54
CA LEU A 253 20.87 -25.98 -0.66
C LEU A 253 21.35 -27.11 0.27
N GLY A 254 20.74 -27.25 1.45
CA GLY A 254 20.98 -28.37 2.34
C GLY A 254 20.65 -29.72 1.69
N PHE A 255 19.57 -29.78 0.91
CA PHE A 255 19.22 -30.97 0.12
C PHE A 255 20.19 -31.19 -1.06
N GLU A 256 20.69 -30.14 -1.71
CA GLU A 256 21.66 -30.27 -2.81
C GLU A 256 23.01 -30.85 -2.36
N VAL A 257 23.50 -30.47 -1.18
CA VAL A 257 24.79 -30.95 -0.64
C VAL A 257 24.73 -32.41 -0.18
N CYS A 258 23.54 -32.94 0.10
CA CYS A 258 23.33 -34.35 0.47
C CYS A 258 23.29 -35.33 -0.71
N ASN A 259 23.50 -34.89 -1.96
CA ASN A 259 23.42 -35.77 -3.13
C ASN A 259 24.66 -36.68 -3.31
N GLU A 260 24.59 -37.90 -2.76
CA GLU A 260 25.02 -39.07 -3.54
C GLU A 260 24.07 -39.20 -4.74
N TRP A 261 24.62 -39.28 -5.95
CA TRP A 261 23.86 -39.28 -7.20
C TRP A 261 22.73 -40.33 -7.23
N VAL A 262 21.48 -39.88 -7.40
CA VAL A 262 20.40 -40.74 -7.87
C VAL A 262 19.79 -40.12 -9.12
N THR A 263 20.07 -40.73 -10.27
CA THR A 263 19.37 -40.44 -11.52
C THR A 263 18.10 -41.29 -11.57
N LEU A 264 16.93 -40.66 -11.67
CA LEU A 264 15.69 -41.36 -11.97
C LEU A 264 15.24 -41.02 -13.40
N VAL A 265 15.11 -42.03 -14.25
CA VAL A 265 14.47 -41.95 -15.56
C VAL A 265 13.21 -42.81 -15.50
N VAL A 266 12.05 -42.22 -15.75
CA VAL A 266 10.82 -42.99 -15.97
C VAL A 266 10.27 -42.60 -17.34
N ILE A 267 10.37 -43.53 -18.29
CA ILE A 267 9.68 -43.48 -19.58
C ILE A 267 8.52 -44.46 -19.48
N HIS A 268 7.30 -44.02 -19.78
CA HIS A 268 6.20 -44.92 -20.08
C HIS A 268 5.66 -44.62 -21.47
N GLN A 269 5.48 -45.69 -22.25
CA GLN A 269 4.71 -45.68 -23.48
C GLN A 269 3.30 -46.18 -23.14
N GLY A 270 2.26 -45.41 -23.46
CA GLY A 270 0.87 -45.79 -23.23
C GLY A 270 -0.06 -45.20 -24.30
N GLU A 271 -0.87 -46.06 -24.90
CA GLU A 271 -1.80 -45.73 -25.98
C GLU A 271 -2.95 -44.81 -25.54
N TYR A 272 -3.36 -43.92 -26.45
CA TYR A 272 -4.46 -42.95 -26.37
C TYR A 272 -4.27 -41.69 -25.49
N GLY A 273 -3.33 -40.85 -25.91
CA GLY A 273 -3.67 -39.47 -26.33
C GLY A 273 -3.65 -38.33 -25.30
N ASN A 274 -3.32 -38.55 -24.03
CA ASN A 274 -3.03 -37.45 -23.09
C ASN A 274 -1.86 -37.83 -22.17
N GLU A 275 -0.70 -37.19 -22.39
CA GLU A 275 0.50 -37.35 -21.56
C GLU A 275 0.41 -36.45 -20.33
N TRP A 276 0.57 -37.02 -19.13
CA TRP A 276 0.89 -36.28 -17.91
C TRP A 276 2.15 -36.88 -17.30
N VAL A 277 3.16 -36.04 -17.06
CA VAL A 277 4.39 -36.44 -16.36
C VAL A 277 4.23 -36.06 -14.90
N THR A 278 4.14 -37.05 -14.02
CA THR A 278 4.28 -36.84 -12.57
C THR A 278 5.69 -37.22 -12.17
N LEU A 279 6.52 -36.26 -11.78
CA LEU A 279 7.77 -36.57 -11.09
C LEU A 279 7.44 -36.99 -9.65
N VAL A 280 8.06 -38.07 -9.19
CA VAL A 280 8.07 -38.49 -7.79
C VAL A 280 9.51 -38.72 -7.41
N VAL A 281 10.03 -37.96 -6.44
CA VAL A 281 11.37 -38.15 -5.89
C VAL A 281 11.22 -38.95 -4.60
N ILE A 282 11.83 -40.13 -4.53
CA ILE A 282 11.79 -40.99 -3.34
C ILE A 282 13.18 -40.98 -2.71
N HIS A 283 13.26 -40.59 -1.42
CA HIS A 283 14.46 -40.72 -0.62
C HIS A 283 14.20 -41.67 0.56
N GLN A 284 14.97 -42.75 0.66
CA GLN A 284 14.99 -43.69 1.81
C GLN A 284 13.61 -44.17 2.33
N GLY A 285 12.65 -44.45 1.45
CA GLY A 285 11.38 -45.05 1.84
C GLY A 285 10.38 -44.09 2.50
N GLU A 286 10.66 -42.80 2.52
CA GLU A 286 9.67 -41.77 2.84
C GLU A 286 9.18 -41.11 1.55
N TYR A 287 7.86 -40.97 1.42
CA TYR A 287 7.22 -40.29 0.31
C TYR A 287 7.55 -38.79 0.40
N GLY A 288 8.50 -38.32 -0.40
CA GLY A 288 8.81 -36.90 -0.54
C GLY A 288 7.84 -36.26 -1.53
N VAL A 289 7.05 -35.29 -1.06
CA VAL A 289 6.36 -34.33 -1.92
C VAL A 289 7.44 -33.47 -2.59
N ILE A 290 7.31 -33.18 -3.89
CA ILE A 290 8.16 -32.17 -4.54
C ILE A 290 7.87 -30.84 -3.86
N VAL A 291 8.76 -30.40 -2.99
CA VAL A 291 8.77 -29.03 -2.49
C VAL A 291 9.41 -28.21 -3.60
N GLU A 292 8.64 -27.33 -4.24
CA GLU A 292 9.25 -26.36 -5.15
C GLU A 292 10.14 -25.45 -4.32
N HIS A 293 11.43 -25.45 -4.62
CA HIS A 293 12.42 -24.72 -3.85
C HIS A 293 12.63 -23.31 -4.42
N VAL A 294 12.79 -22.33 -3.52
CA VAL A 294 13.26 -20.99 -3.89
C VAL A 294 14.72 -21.12 -4.32
N LYS A 295 15.01 -20.77 -5.59
CA LYS A 295 16.40 -20.72 -6.06
C LYS A 295 17.07 -19.45 -5.56
N LYS A 296 18.36 -19.55 -5.26
CA LYS A 296 19.16 -18.40 -4.81
C LYS A 296 19.18 -17.26 -5.82
N GLU A 297 19.28 -17.58 -7.10
CA GLU A 297 19.30 -16.61 -8.19
C GLU A 297 17.95 -15.91 -8.34
N ASP A 298 16.85 -16.65 -8.14
CA ASP A 298 15.51 -16.10 -8.15
C ASP A 298 15.32 -15.13 -6.98
N LEU A 299 15.77 -15.49 -5.77
CA LEU A 299 15.75 -14.56 -4.63
C LEU A 299 16.59 -13.30 -4.90
N TYR A 300 17.82 -13.45 -5.39
CA TYR A 300 18.73 -12.31 -5.58
C TYR A 300 18.27 -11.35 -6.68
N SER A 301 17.50 -11.86 -7.65
CA SER A 301 16.91 -11.02 -8.70
C SER A 301 15.62 -10.32 -8.26
N PHE A 302 14.99 -10.75 -7.16
CA PHE A 302 13.74 -10.18 -6.68
C PHE A 302 13.95 -8.89 -5.89
N ASN A 303 13.32 -7.81 -6.34
CA ASN A 303 13.35 -6.51 -5.66
C ASN A 303 11.95 -5.90 -5.68
N ILE A 304 11.51 -5.42 -4.53
CA ILE A 304 10.23 -4.75 -4.34
C ILE A 304 10.42 -3.28 -4.75
N PRO A 305 9.61 -2.73 -5.66
CA PRO A 305 9.64 -1.31 -6.05
C PRO A 305 8.96 -0.46 -4.99
N LEU A 306 9.53 -0.39 -3.79
CA LEU A 306 8.98 0.35 -2.65
C LEU A 306 10.03 1.28 -2.05
N TYR A 307 9.64 2.53 -1.80
CA TYR A 307 10.49 3.51 -1.12
C TYR A 307 9.69 4.23 -0.02
N PRO A 308 10.10 4.13 1.25
CA PRO A 308 9.51 4.88 2.34
C PRO A 308 10.29 6.20 2.56
N PRO A 309 9.85 7.35 2.02
CA PRO A 309 10.58 8.61 2.14
C PRO A 309 10.54 9.18 3.56
N CYS A 310 11.53 9.99 3.93
CA CYS A 310 11.45 10.81 5.16
C CYS A 310 10.72 12.13 4.88
N GLU A 311 10.29 12.84 5.92
CA GLU A 311 9.59 14.13 5.77
C GLU A 311 10.39 15.16 4.95
N GLN A 312 11.71 15.20 5.14
CA GLN A 312 12.58 16.14 4.43
C GLN A 312 12.65 15.85 2.93
N GLU A 313 12.67 14.58 2.52
CA GLU A 313 12.63 14.19 1.11
C GLU A 313 11.30 14.56 0.47
N VAL A 314 10.17 14.27 1.13
CA VAL A 314 8.84 14.66 0.66
C VAL A 314 8.77 16.16 0.44
N LYS A 315 9.18 16.95 1.44
CA LYS A 315 9.18 18.41 1.38
C LYS A 315 10.05 18.93 0.25
N THR A 316 11.27 18.40 0.11
CA THR A 316 12.22 18.80 -0.93
C THR A 316 11.66 18.56 -2.33
N VAL A 317 11.00 17.42 -2.58
CA VAL A 317 10.41 17.14 -3.89
C VAL A 317 9.24 18.08 -4.20
N ILE A 318 8.37 18.35 -3.22
CA ILE A 318 7.23 19.28 -3.39
C ILE A 318 7.72 20.69 -3.72
N GLU A 319 8.70 21.19 -2.97
CA GLU A 319 9.27 22.53 -3.16
C GLU A 319 9.99 22.67 -4.51
N ASN A 320 10.73 21.63 -4.93
CA ASN A 320 11.46 21.63 -6.20
C ASN A 320 10.55 21.52 -7.43
N GLU A 321 9.47 20.74 -7.34
CA GLU A 321 8.51 20.60 -8.45
C GLU A 321 7.66 21.87 -8.60
N GLY A 322 7.14 22.41 -7.49
CA GLY A 322 6.59 23.76 -7.42
C GLY A 322 5.14 23.95 -7.85
N SER A 323 4.41 22.90 -8.24
CA SER A 323 2.98 23.02 -8.61
C SER A 323 2.04 23.15 -7.41
N PHE A 324 2.47 22.72 -6.22
CA PHE A 324 1.63 22.69 -5.01
C PHE A 324 2.25 23.42 -3.83
N HIS A 325 1.39 24.07 -3.05
CA HIS A 325 1.75 24.58 -1.72
C HIS A 325 1.52 23.49 -0.67
N LEU A 326 2.51 23.28 0.19
CA LEU A 326 2.41 22.32 1.30
C LEU A 326 1.74 22.97 2.52
N ASP A 327 0.46 22.66 2.74
CA ASP A 327 -0.29 23.22 3.88
C ASP A 327 0.08 22.55 5.21
N LYS A 328 0.24 21.21 5.21
CA LYS A 328 0.54 20.44 6.42
C LYS A 328 1.30 19.16 6.05
N LEU A 329 2.32 18.84 6.83
CA LEU A 329 3.09 17.61 6.76
C LEU A 329 3.31 17.10 8.18
N HIS A 330 3.01 15.83 8.43
CA HIS A 330 3.20 15.21 9.74
C HIS A 330 3.25 13.67 9.60
N GLY A 331 4.28 13.05 10.17
CA GLY A 331 4.36 11.61 10.36
C GLY A 331 3.71 11.15 11.67
N PHE A 332 2.94 10.07 11.59
CA PHE A 332 2.35 9.39 12.74
C PHE A 332 2.63 7.88 12.68
N ARG A 333 2.55 7.20 13.82
CA ARG A 333 2.79 5.76 13.92
C ARG A 333 1.47 5.01 14.07
N VAL A 334 1.35 3.91 13.34
CA VAL A 334 0.24 2.96 13.45
C VAL A 334 0.80 1.58 13.75
N ARG A 335 0.16 0.84 14.66
CA ARG A 335 0.56 -0.56 14.95
C ARG A 335 0.27 -1.43 13.73
N TRP A 336 1.17 -2.35 13.41
CA TRP A 336 1.01 -3.20 12.22
C TRP A 336 -0.18 -4.15 12.30
N ASP A 337 -0.59 -4.52 13.50
CA ASP A 337 -1.75 -5.36 13.79
C ASP A 337 -3.04 -4.55 14.01
N ALA A 338 -3.05 -3.26 13.67
CA ALA A 338 -4.24 -2.42 13.81
C ALA A 338 -5.37 -2.93 12.90
N HIS A 339 -6.49 -3.31 13.50
CA HIS A 339 -7.65 -3.80 12.77
C HIS A 339 -8.96 -3.47 13.51
N ASP A 340 -9.90 -2.85 12.80
CA ASP A 340 -11.18 -2.36 13.35
C ASP A 340 -12.12 -3.43 13.94
N ASN A 341 -12.00 -4.69 13.55
CA ASN A 341 -12.94 -5.75 13.90
C ASN A 341 -12.45 -6.65 15.05
N VAL A 342 -11.36 -6.26 15.70
CA VAL A 342 -10.74 -7.06 16.75
C VAL A 342 -11.10 -6.46 18.11
N VAL A 343 -12.17 -6.99 18.71
CA VAL A 343 -12.38 -6.81 20.15
C VAL A 343 -11.25 -7.57 20.86
N ASP A 344 -10.51 -6.85 21.69
CA ASP A 344 -9.37 -7.34 22.45
C ASP A 344 -9.87 -8.06 23.71
N ASP A 345 -10.69 -9.09 23.51
CA ASP A 345 -11.26 -9.93 24.58
C ASP A 345 -10.32 -11.10 24.96
N GLU A 346 -9.14 -11.19 24.34
CA GLU A 346 -8.17 -12.27 24.58
C GLU A 346 -7.17 -11.87 25.67
N ASP A 347 -7.45 -12.30 26.90
CA ASP A 347 -6.59 -12.05 28.06
C ASP A 347 -5.27 -12.84 28.02
N ASN A 348 -5.20 -13.92 27.23
CA ASN A 348 -3.99 -14.73 27.13
C ASN A 348 -2.92 -14.05 26.25
N PRO A 349 -1.75 -13.66 26.81
CA PRO A 349 -0.72 -12.93 26.08
C PRO A 349 -0.14 -13.70 24.88
N ILE A 350 -0.10 -15.03 24.93
CA ILE A 350 0.43 -15.88 23.86
C ILE A 350 -0.56 -15.91 22.69
N LEU A 351 -1.84 -16.14 22.98
CA LEU A 351 -2.88 -16.16 21.94
C LEU A 351 -3.04 -14.78 21.29
N LYS A 352 -2.94 -13.71 22.09
CA LYS A 352 -2.91 -12.34 21.60
C LYS A 352 -1.73 -12.08 20.66
N LYS A 353 -0.53 -12.57 21.01
CA LYS A 353 0.67 -12.46 20.19
C LYS A 353 0.53 -13.23 18.87
N HIS A 354 0.06 -14.48 18.92
CA HIS A 354 -0.18 -15.29 17.74
C HIS A 354 -1.21 -14.64 16.80
N ARG A 355 -2.32 -14.13 17.36
CA ARG A 355 -3.35 -13.40 16.60
C ARG A 355 -2.77 -12.14 15.94
N SER A 356 -2.01 -11.36 16.70
CA SER A 356 -1.32 -10.15 16.22
C SER A 356 -0.39 -10.47 15.05
N GLY A 357 0.44 -11.52 15.17
CA GLY A 357 1.28 -12.01 14.08
C GLY A 357 0.51 -12.40 12.84
N LYS A 358 -0.59 -13.15 13.02
CA LYS A 358 -1.45 -13.59 11.92
C LYS A 358 -2.07 -12.42 11.15
N LEU A 359 -2.56 -11.40 11.85
CA LEU A 359 -3.10 -10.20 11.21
C LEU A 359 -2.06 -9.50 10.34
N VAL A 360 -0.81 -9.42 10.82
CA VAL A 360 0.30 -8.84 10.05
C VAL A 360 0.63 -9.70 8.83
N ALA A 361 0.75 -11.02 9.02
CA ALA A 361 1.04 -11.97 7.95
C ALA A 361 -0.02 -11.94 6.84
N ASP A 362 -1.30 -12.02 7.21
CA ASP A 362 -2.42 -11.99 6.28
C ASP A 362 -2.48 -10.65 5.51
N CYS A 363 -2.16 -9.53 6.17
CA CYS A 363 -2.03 -8.22 5.54
C CYS A 363 -0.87 -8.18 4.54
N VAL A 364 0.33 -8.67 4.92
CA VAL A 364 1.50 -8.74 4.03
C VAL A 364 1.21 -9.63 2.82
N ARG A 365 0.62 -10.81 3.04
CA ARG A 365 0.19 -11.71 1.98
C ARG A 365 -0.74 -11.00 1.01
N ALA A 366 -1.73 -10.28 1.52
CA ALA A 366 -2.73 -9.63 0.70
C ALA A 366 -2.18 -8.56 -0.27
N PHE A 367 -1.07 -7.90 0.04
CA PHE A 367 -0.43 -6.95 -0.88
C PHE A 367 0.81 -7.48 -1.61
N MET A 368 1.43 -8.57 -1.14
CA MET A 368 2.63 -9.15 -1.77
C MET A 368 2.37 -10.38 -2.64
N GLU A 369 1.30 -11.14 -2.39
CA GLU A 369 1.06 -12.45 -3.01
C GLU A 369 1.10 -12.42 -4.55
N PRO A 370 0.44 -11.48 -5.26
CA PRO A 370 0.52 -11.44 -6.72
C PRO A 370 1.94 -11.26 -7.25
N MET A 371 2.72 -10.38 -6.63
CA MET A 371 4.12 -10.12 -7.00
C MET A 371 5.02 -11.33 -6.71
N LEU A 372 4.86 -11.95 -5.54
CA LEU A 372 5.61 -13.14 -5.16
C LEU A 372 5.25 -14.34 -6.03
N ALA A 373 3.97 -14.57 -6.31
CA ALA A 373 3.52 -15.68 -7.15
C ALA A 373 3.99 -15.53 -8.59
N ALA A 374 4.05 -14.30 -9.11
CA ALA A 374 4.56 -14.04 -10.45
C ALA A 374 6.06 -14.32 -10.60
N HIS A 375 6.83 -14.18 -9.51
CA HIS A 375 8.28 -14.37 -9.51
C HIS A 375 8.71 -15.77 -9.07
N PHE A 376 8.11 -16.30 -8.00
CA PHE A 376 8.47 -17.56 -7.37
C PHE A 376 7.50 -18.71 -7.65
N GLY A 377 6.27 -18.43 -8.12
CA GLY A 377 5.20 -19.42 -8.27
C GLY A 377 4.27 -19.50 -7.07
N SER A 378 2.99 -19.81 -7.30
CA SER A 378 1.93 -19.79 -6.28
C SER A 378 2.13 -20.80 -5.13
N SER A 379 2.65 -21.98 -5.44
CA SER A 379 3.04 -23.04 -4.51
C SER A 379 4.04 -22.54 -3.46
N ILE A 380 5.07 -21.80 -3.89
CA ILE A 380 6.07 -21.20 -3.00
C ILE A 380 5.43 -20.17 -2.08
N VAL A 381 4.46 -19.39 -2.57
CA VAL A 381 3.74 -18.40 -1.75
C VAL A 381 2.95 -19.07 -0.62
N ASP A 382 2.22 -20.14 -0.93
CA ASP A 382 1.49 -20.90 0.09
C ASP A 382 2.41 -21.48 1.16
N GLU A 383 3.58 -21.98 0.76
CA GLU A 383 4.57 -22.48 1.69
C GLU A 383 5.21 -21.35 2.52
N LEU A 384 5.56 -20.23 1.89
CA LEU A 384 6.16 -19.05 2.54
C LEU A 384 5.28 -18.52 3.68
N PHE A 385 3.98 -18.34 3.42
CA PHE A 385 3.00 -17.91 4.42
C PHE A 385 2.45 -19.08 5.26
N GLY A 386 2.83 -20.32 4.95
CA GLY A 386 2.57 -21.52 5.76
C GLY A 386 3.64 -21.80 6.81
N ARG A 387 4.89 -21.36 6.56
CA ARG A 387 6.06 -21.48 7.44
C ARG A 387 6.02 -20.55 8.67
N GLU A 388 4.96 -19.75 8.79
CA GLU A 388 4.76 -18.71 9.81
C GLU A 388 5.12 -19.13 11.24
N PRO A 389 6.14 -18.51 11.85
CA PRO A 389 6.15 -18.30 13.28
C PRO A 389 5.44 -16.96 13.51
N TYR A 390 4.11 -16.95 13.60
CA TYR A 390 3.30 -15.75 13.89
C TYR A 390 3.86 -14.92 15.07
N ASP A 391 4.57 -15.59 15.99
CA ASP A 391 5.32 -14.98 17.08
C ASP A 391 6.44 -13.99 16.69
N ARG A 392 6.98 -14.05 15.46
CA ARG A 392 8.02 -13.12 14.95
C ARG A 392 7.42 -11.88 14.28
N MET A 393 6.24 -12.00 13.67
CA MET A 393 5.56 -10.87 13.01
C MET A 393 4.73 -10.01 13.97
N SER A 394 4.51 -10.49 15.21
CA SER A 394 3.77 -9.70 16.20
C SER A 394 4.58 -8.49 16.68
N PRO A 395 4.06 -7.25 16.57
CA PRO A 395 4.65 -6.08 17.22
C PRO A 395 4.72 -6.17 18.76
N LEU A 396 4.06 -7.17 19.37
CA LEU A 396 4.13 -7.46 20.81
C LEU A 396 5.36 -8.29 21.19
N GLY A 397 6.05 -8.88 20.21
CA GLY A 397 7.35 -9.55 20.40
C GLY A 397 8.46 -8.52 20.35
N GLY A 398 9.00 -8.12 21.51
CA GLY A 398 10.08 -7.15 21.57
C GLY A 398 11.31 -7.60 20.77
N CYS A 399 11.56 -6.93 19.63
CA CYS A 399 12.93 -6.74 19.17
C CYS A 399 13.49 -5.56 19.98
N GLY A 400 14.18 -5.88 21.06
CA GLY A 400 14.89 -4.90 21.86
C GLY A 400 15.94 -4.18 21.00
N ASN A 401 15.91 -2.84 21.05
CA ASN A 401 17.01 -1.89 20.84
C ASN A 401 18.05 -2.22 19.75
N THR A 402 18.10 -1.39 18.70
CA THR A 402 19.29 -0.54 18.44
C THR A 402 19.01 0.52 17.37
N CYS A 403 18.42 1.64 17.80
CA CYS A 403 18.87 2.96 17.34
C CYS A 403 18.87 3.88 18.59
N PRO A 404 19.98 4.55 18.94
CA PRO A 404 20.17 5.13 20.26
C PRO A 404 19.55 6.53 20.35
N HIS A 405 18.23 6.65 20.21
CA HIS A 405 17.52 7.84 20.66
C HIS A 405 16.29 7.43 21.46
N LYS A 406 16.48 7.35 22.78
CA LYS A 406 15.41 7.33 23.78
C LYS A 406 14.50 8.52 23.51
N TRP A 407 13.24 8.27 23.15
CA TRP A 407 12.20 9.27 23.26
C TRP A 407 11.21 8.82 24.32
N THR A 408 11.30 9.47 25.48
CA THR A 408 10.31 9.38 26.56
C THR A 408 8.98 9.97 26.07
N PRO A 409 7.83 9.32 26.28
CA PRO A 409 6.54 9.94 26.04
C PRO A 409 6.26 10.96 27.14
N SER A 410 6.28 12.25 26.80
CA SER A 410 5.75 13.30 27.67
C SER A 410 4.32 13.66 27.24
N THR A 411 3.42 13.41 28.17
CA THR A 411 2.01 13.79 28.27
C THR A 411 1.64 15.18 27.72
N ILE A 412 0.50 15.19 27.01
CA ILE A 412 -0.65 16.14 27.07
C ILE A 412 -0.39 17.49 27.76
N GLY A 413 -0.56 18.57 27.00
CA GLY A 413 -0.96 19.88 27.53
C GLY A 413 -0.24 21.07 26.89
N GLY A 414 -0.90 21.75 25.94
CA GLY A 414 -0.50 23.11 25.55
C GLY A 414 -0.82 23.47 24.11
N ARG A 415 -1.96 24.14 23.90
CA ARG A 415 -2.19 24.94 22.69
C ARG A 415 -1.06 25.96 22.51
N LYS A 416 -0.57 26.13 21.28
CA LYS A 416 -0.21 27.43 20.70
C LYS A 416 -0.28 27.32 19.18
N LEU A 417 -1.35 27.90 18.62
CA LEU A 417 -1.43 28.28 17.22
C LEU A 417 -0.37 29.35 16.96
N ILE A 418 0.37 29.21 15.86
CA ILE A 418 1.10 30.31 15.25
C ILE A 418 0.55 30.49 13.85
N ASP A 419 -0.14 31.62 13.69
CA ASP A 419 -0.69 32.20 12.48
C ASP A 419 0.43 32.96 11.75
N PHE A 420 0.59 32.73 10.45
CA PHE A 420 1.21 33.71 9.56
C PHE A 420 0.53 33.70 8.19
N SER A 421 0.00 34.87 7.85
CA SER A 421 -0.54 35.22 6.55
C SER A 421 0.57 35.66 5.59
N ARG A 422 0.23 35.51 4.30
CA ARG A 422 0.93 35.75 3.03
C ARG A 422 1.73 37.08 2.94
N ASN A 423 2.82 37.07 2.16
CA ASN A 423 3.23 38.24 1.38
C ASN A 423 2.98 37.95 -0.11
N SER A 424 2.36 38.94 -0.76
CA SER A 424 2.11 39.16 -2.20
C SER A 424 2.51 38.06 -3.19
#